data_AF-A0A520BWK7-F1
#
_entry.id   AF-A0A520BWK7-F1
#
_cell.length_a   1.000
_cell.length_b   1.000
_cell.length_c   1.000
_cell.angle_alpha   90.00
_cell.angle_beta   90.00
_cell.angle_gamma   90.00
#
_symmetry.space_group_name_H-M   'P 1'
#
loop_
_entity.id
_entity.type
_entity.pdbx_description
1 polymer ?
#
loop_
_entity_poly.entity_id
_entity_poly.type
_entity_poly.pdbx_seq_one_letter_code
_entity_poly.pdbx_strand_id
1 'polypeptide(L)'
;MVYLKTAIEKYESNGEKTGWSYVHIPQEIADQIKPDSRRGFRVKGFIDELAISGLSATPIKEDGFIIPLNKNLRKALRKEEGSVVEMRLAFDADFKIEMPEVLEICLAQEEGLLEYFLSLPKSHQNYFINWLNTAKT
;
A
#
# COMPACT_ATOMS: atom_id res chain seq x y z
N MET A 1 -7.07 -11.04 12.46
CA MET A 1 -6.61 -9.65 12.26
C MET A 1 -5.96 -9.20 13.55
N VAL A 2 -4.82 -8.53 13.45
CA VAL A 2 -4.06 -7.96 14.57
C VAL A 2 -4.55 -6.54 14.80
N TYR A 3 -4.74 -6.18 16.07
CA TYR A 3 -5.18 -4.85 16.48
C TYR A 3 -4.00 -4.02 16.99
N LEU A 4 -3.94 -2.75 16.59
CA LEU A 4 -3.01 -1.78 17.18
C LEU A 4 -3.63 -0.37 17.18
N LYS A 5 -3.17 0.46 18.11
CA LYS A 5 -3.51 1.87 18.19
C LYS A 5 -2.22 2.68 18.13
N THR A 6 -2.12 3.60 17.18
CA THR A 6 -0.87 4.33 16.92
C THR A 6 -1.15 5.74 16.42
N ALA A 7 -0.19 6.65 16.61
CA ALA A 7 -0.30 8.03 16.16
C ALA A 7 0.16 8.16 14.71
N ILE A 8 -0.44 9.10 13.98
CA ILE A 8 0.04 9.51 12.66
C ILE A 8 1.28 10.37 12.86
N GLU A 9 2.41 9.91 12.35
CA GLU A 9 3.70 10.61 12.39
C GLU A 9 3.99 11.28 11.05
N LYS A 10 4.97 12.19 11.06
CA LYS A 10 5.50 12.87 9.88
C LYS A 10 7.02 12.75 9.88
N TYR A 11 7.61 12.60 8.70
CA TYR A 11 9.06 12.45 8.58
C TYR A 11 9.76 13.80 8.85
N GLU A 12 10.50 13.96 9.94
CA GLU A 12 10.99 15.30 10.35
C GLU A 12 12.05 15.90 9.40
N SER A 13 13.00 15.11 8.90
CA SER A 13 14.16 15.65 8.17
C SER A 13 13.87 16.14 6.73
N ASN A 14 12.73 15.77 6.15
CA ASN A 14 12.27 16.19 4.80
C ASN A 14 10.75 16.22 4.62
N GLY A 15 9.96 15.95 5.67
CA GLY A 15 8.49 15.87 5.61
C GLY A 15 7.81 17.21 5.43
N GLU A 16 8.47 18.31 5.78
CA GLU A 16 7.98 19.66 5.47
C GLU A 16 7.89 19.92 3.95
N LYS A 17 8.79 19.31 3.15
CA LYS A 17 8.79 19.47 1.68
C LYS A 17 7.94 18.43 0.97
N THR A 18 7.71 17.27 1.57
CA THR A 18 7.05 16.14 0.89
C THR A 18 5.62 15.91 1.36
N GLY A 19 5.24 16.32 2.58
CA GLY A 19 3.89 16.13 3.13
C GLY A 19 3.53 14.66 3.40
N TRP A 20 4.54 13.81 3.60
CA TRP A 20 4.38 12.38 3.90
C TRP A 20 4.07 12.19 5.38
N SER A 21 2.94 11.55 5.65
CA SER A 21 2.59 11.04 6.98
C SER A 21 2.59 9.52 6.94
N TYR A 22 2.85 8.89 8.09
CA TYR A 22 2.84 7.44 8.21
C TYR A 22 2.36 7.02 9.58
N VAL A 23 2.12 5.71 9.74
CA VAL A 23 1.92 5.08 11.04
C VAL A 23 2.98 4.00 11.21
N HIS A 24 3.55 3.93 12.42
CA HIS A 24 4.53 2.92 12.79
C HIS A 24 3.84 1.63 13.27
N ILE A 25 4.38 0.50 12.84
CA ILE A 25 4.00 -0.85 13.25
C ILE A 25 5.24 -1.49 13.89
N PRO A 26 5.25 -1.69 15.22
CA PRO A 26 6.34 -2.37 15.92
C PRO A 26 6.58 -3.77 15.37
N GLN A 27 7.82 -4.26 15.45
CA GLN A 27 8.17 -5.58 14.90
C GLN A 27 7.30 -6.70 15.50
N GLU A 28 7.02 -6.64 16.81
CA GLU A 28 6.16 -7.62 17.51
C GLU A 28 4.75 -7.71 16.93
N ILE A 29 4.20 -6.59 16.45
CA ILE A 29 2.89 -6.53 15.80
C ILE A 29 3.01 -7.01 14.35
N ALA A 30 4.07 -6.61 13.65
CA ALA A 30 4.33 -7.04 12.28
C ALA A 30 4.47 -8.58 12.18
N ASP A 31 5.16 -9.20 13.14
CA ASP A 31 5.34 -10.65 13.19
C ASP A 31 4.04 -11.40 13.47
N GLN A 32 3.10 -10.81 14.21
CA GLN A 32 1.74 -11.36 14.36
C GLN A 32 0.94 -11.28 13.04
N ILE A 33 1.21 -10.29 12.19
CA ILE A 33 0.54 -10.16 10.89
C ILE A 33 1.15 -11.14 9.89
N LYS A 34 2.48 -11.18 9.81
CA LYS A 34 3.24 -12.03 8.91
C LYS A 34 4.59 -12.40 9.57
N PRO A 35 4.73 -13.63 10.10
CA PRO A 35 5.93 -14.06 10.80
C PRO A 35 7.22 -13.90 9.99
N ASP A 36 8.33 -13.61 10.67
CA ASP A 36 9.69 -13.52 10.13
C ASP A 36 9.85 -12.53 8.96
N SER A 37 9.04 -11.47 8.96
CA SER A 37 9.04 -10.48 7.88
C SER A 37 10.20 -9.50 8.01
N ARG A 38 11.17 -9.62 7.10
CA ARG A 38 12.25 -8.62 6.90
C ARG A 38 12.11 -7.78 5.63
N ARG A 39 11.15 -8.15 4.76
CA ARG A 39 10.84 -7.47 3.50
C ARG A 39 9.45 -6.86 3.59
N GLY A 40 9.21 -5.82 2.79
CA GLY A 40 7.88 -5.22 2.68
C GLY A 40 6.80 -6.24 2.31
N PHE A 41 5.61 -6.07 2.87
CA PHE A 41 4.46 -6.93 2.62
C PHE A 41 3.17 -6.12 2.51
N ARG A 42 2.11 -6.79 2.03
CA ARG A 42 0.80 -6.16 1.81
C ARG A 42 -0.13 -6.48 2.97
N VAL A 43 -0.92 -5.50 3.39
CA VAL A 43 -1.92 -5.67 4.44
C VAL A 43 -3.31 -5.25 3.96
N LYS A 44 -4.31 -5.87 4.57
CA LYS A 44 -5.73 -5.53 4.44
C LYS A 44 -6.39 -5.42 5.80
N GLY A 45 -7.59 -4.86 5.82
CA GLY A 45 -8.41 -4.72 7.03
C GLY A 45 -8.95 -3.30 7.16
N PHE A 46 -8.71 -2.65 8.29
CA PHE A 46 -9.28 -1.34 8.60
C PHE A 46 -8.28 -0.39 9.25
N ILE A 47 -8.41 0.89 8.93
CA ILE A 47 -7.86 2.02 9.69
C ILE A 47 -9.07 2.84 10.14
N ASP A 48 -9.30 2.91 11.44
CA ASP A 48 -10.58 3.24 12.05
C ASP A 48 -11.71 2.40 11.42
N GLU A 49 -12.68 3.06 10.76
CA GLU A 49 -13.76 2.41 10.01
C GLU A 49 -13.48 2.30 8.50
N LEU A 50 -12.35 2.83 8.02
CA LEU A 50 -12.02 2.81 6.61
C LEU A 50 -11.42 1.46 6.21
N ALA A 51 -12.10 0.75 5.32
CA ALA A 51 -11.59 -0.49 4.75
C ALA A 51 -10.37 -0.25 3.84
N ILE A 52 -9.35 -1.08 3.98
CA ILE A 52 -8.11 -1.04 3.21
C ILE A 52 -7.77 -2.43 2.64
N SER A 53 -7.18 -2.45 1.46
CA SER A 53 -6.60 -3.65 0.84
C SER A 53 -5.32 -3.28 0.12
N GLY A 54 -4.34 -4.19 0.14
CA GLY A 54 -3.09 -3.99 -0.56
C GLY A 54 -2.21 -2.84 -0.07
N LEU A 55 -2.41 -2.31 1.13
CA LEU A 55 -1.51 -1.27 1.65
C LEU A 55 -0.12 -1.86 1.91
N SER A 56 0.91 -1.12 1.56
CA SER A 56 2.29 -1.55 1.74
C SER A 56 2.75 -1.27 3.16
N ALA A 57 3.08 -2.31 3.92
CA ALA A 57 3.92 -2.22 5.11
C ALA A 57 5.37 -2.30 4.66
N THR A 58 6.13 -1.22 4.85
CA THR A 58 7.52 -1.09 4.40
C THR A 58 8.45 -1.13 5.61
N PRO A 59 9.50 -1.97 5.62
CA PRO A 59 10.41 -2.05 6.76
C PRO A 59 11.21 -0.76 6.89
N ILE A 60 11.43 -0.32 8.13
CA ILE A 60 12.35 0.77 8.45
C ILE A 60 13.59 0.22 9.16
N LYS A 61 14.67 0.99 9.16
CA LYS A 61 15.83 0.64 9.98
C LYS A 61 15.43 0.82 11.45
N GLU A 62 15.85 -0.14 12.27
CA GLU A 62 15.83 -0.12 13.74
C GLU A 62 14.61 -0.67 14.47
N ASP A 63 13.39 -0.65 13.93
CA ASP A 63 12.29 -1.41 14.57
C ASP A 63 11.02 -1.48 13.71
N GLY A 64 10.74 -2.62 13.06
CA GLY A 64 9.45 -2.85 12.42
C GLY A 64 9.20 -2.14 11.09
N PHE A 65 7.97 -1.65 10.91
CA PHE A 65 7.42 -1.25 9.60
C PHE A 65 6.70 0.09 9.69
N ILE A 66 6.58 0.75 8.54
CA ILE A 66 5.69 1.90 8.37
C ILE A 66 4.64 1.63 7.31
N ILE A 67 3.45 2.19 7.50
CA ILE A 67 2.44 2.32 6.46
C ILE A 67 2.29 3.80 6.10
N PRO A 68 2.66 4.21 4.88
CA PRO A 68 2.50 5.59 4.46
C PRO A 68 1.02 5.93 4.27
N LEU A 69 0.60 7.05 4.84
CA LEU A 69 -0.74 7.61 4.70
C LEU A 69 -0.72 8.74 3.67
N ASN A 70 -1.06 8.38 2.42
CA ASN A 70 -1.15 9.35 1.35
C ASN A 70 -2.28 10.38 1.60
N LYS A 71 -2.28 11.48 0.83
CA LYS A 71 -3.25 12.58 0.97
C LYS A 71 -4.71 12.13 0.87
N ASN A 72 -5.03 11.17 0.00
CA ASN A 72 -6.41 10.69 -0.16
C ASN A 72 -6.85 9.88 1.06
N LEU A 73 -5.96 9.04 1.58
CA LEU A 73 -6.21 8.23 2.77
C LEU A 73 -6.42 9.12 4.00
N ARG A 74 -5.55 10.13 4.22
CA ARG A 74 -5.73 11.11 5.30
C ARG A 74 -7.04 11.89 5.20
N LYS A 75 -7.42 12.32 4.00
CA LYS A 75 -8.72 12.98 3.76
C LYS A 75 -9.91 12.08 4.07
N ALA A 76 -9.84 10.80 3.70
CA ALA A 76 -10.90 9.84 3.99
C ALA A 76 -11.02 9.58 5.50
N LEU A 77 -9.90 9.50 6.20
CA LEU A 77 -9.85 9.36 7.67
C LEU A 77 -10.24 10.64 8.41
N ARG A 78 -10.13 11.81 7.76
CA ARG A 78 -10.26 13.14 8.38
C ARG A 78 -9.32 13.33 9.57
N LYS A 79 -8.11 12.77 9.46
CA LYS A 79 -7.08 12.78 10.49
C LYS A 79 -5.76 13.24 9.89
N GLU A 80 -5.01 14.00 10.69
CA GLU A 80 -3.71 14.56 10.34
C GLU A 80 -2.65 14.09 11.35
N GLU A 81 -1.42 14.57 11.18
CA GLU A 81 -0.31 14.34 12.11
C GLU A 81 -0.72 14.54 13.59
N GLY A 82 -0.24 13.65 14.46
CA GLY A 82 -0.58 13.59 15.88
C GLY A 82 -1.93 12.93 16.19
N SER A 83 -2.79 12.72 15.19
CA SER A 83 -4.06 12.00 15.40
C SER A 83 -3.79 10.53 15.65
N VAL A 84 -4.53 9.93 16.59
CA VAL A 84 -4.46 8.49 16.86
C VAL A 84 -5.45 7.74 15.99
N VAL A 85 -5.01 6.64 15.39
CA VAL A 85 -5.85 5.71 14.59
C VAL A 85 -5.91 4.33 15.24
N GLU A 86 -7.04 3.66 15.08
CA GLU A 86 -7.21 2.26 15.48
C GLU A 86 -7.15 1.36 14.25
N MET A 87 -6.22 0.42 14.23
CA MET A 87 -5.95 -0.40 13.05
C MET A 87 -6.26 -1.85 13.32
N ARG A 88 -6.92 -2.50 12.37
CA ARG A 88 -7.22 -3.94 12.35
C ARG A 88 -6.62 -4.51 11.08
N LEU A 89 -5.47 -5.16 11.17
CA LEU A 89 -4.67 -5.56 10.01
C LEU A 89 -4.56 -7.08 9.86
N ALA A 90 -4.48 -7.56 8.63
CA ALA A 90 -4.12 -8.92 8.29
C ALA A 90 -3.19 -8.93 7.07
N PHE A 91 -2.40 -9.99 6.93
CA PHE A 91 -1.59 -10.18 5.74
C PHE A 91 -2.50 -10.34 4.52
N ASP A 92 -2.23 -9.57 3.47
CA ASP A 92 -2.95 -9.64 2.22
C ASP A 92 -2.18 -10.49 1.21
N ALA A 93 -2.24 -11.82 1.43
CA ALA A 93 -1.53 -12.80 0.62
C ALA A 93 -1.97 -12.81 -0.85
N ASP A 94 -3.25 -12.46 -1.09
CA ASP A 94 -3.90 -12.54 -2.39
C ASP A 94 -3.91 -11.20 -3.13
N PHE A 95 -3.26 -10.17 -2.58
CA PHE A 95 -3.23 -8.85 -3.22
C PHE A 95 -2.63 -8.94 -4.62
N LYS A 96 -3.43 -8.53 -5.60
CA LYS A 96 -3.03 -8.42 -6.99
C LYS A 96 -3.44 -7.06 -7.52
N ILE A 97 -2.62 -6.53 -8.42
CA ILE A 97 -2.98 -5.35 -9.18
C ILE A 97 -3.71 -5.87 -10.41
N GLU A 98 -5.02 -5.64 -10.44
CA GLU A 98 -5.89 -6.12 -11.51
C GLU A 98 -5.67 -5.31 -12.79
N MET A 99 -5.42 -6.04 -13.88
CA MET A 99 -5.30 -5.45 -15.21
C MET A 99 -6.70 -5.00 -15.69
N PRO A 100 -6.90 -3.73 -16.07
CA PRO A 100 -8.17 -3.31 -16.64
C PRO A 100 -8.42 -4.03 -17.97
N GLU A 101 -9.67 -4.48 -18.15
CA GLU A 101 -10.11 -5.21 -19.35
C GLU A 101 -9.78 -4.46 -20.65
N VAL A 102 -9.92 -3.13 -20.65
CA VAL A 102 -9.58 -2.29 -21.80
C VAL A 102 -8.11 -2.41 -22.20
N LEU A 103 -7.19 -2.50 -21.23
CA LEU A 103 -5.77 -2.69 -21.54
C LEU A 103 -5.54 -4.06 -22.18
N GLU A 104 -6.15 -5.10 -21.63
CA GLU A 104 -6.03 -6.46 -22.15
C GLU A 104 -6.54 -6.57 -23.59
N ILE A 105 -7.74 -6.03 -23.84
CA ILE A 105 -8.35 -5.98 -25.18
C ILE A 105 -7.43 -5.24 -26.16
N CYS A 106 -6.90 -4.08 -25.77
CA CYS A 106 -6.00 -3.31 -26.64
C CYS A 106 -4.70 -4.06 -26.94
N LEU A 107 -4.08 -4.71 -25.96
CA LEU A 107 -2.83 -5.46 -26.16
C LEU A 107 -3.05 -6.73 -27.00
N ALA A 108 -4.23 -7.35 -26.92
CA ALA A 108 -4.57 -8.55 -27.69
C ALA A 108 -4.88 -8.27 -29.17
N GLN A 109 -4.97 -6.99 -29.59
CA GLN A 109 -5.22 -6.63 -31.00
C GLN A 109 -4.00 -6.83 -31.91
N GLU A 110 -2.80 -6.87 -31.34
CA GLU A 110 -1.55 -7.09 -32.07
C GLU A 110 -0.91 -8.41 -31.63
N GLU A 111 -0.56 -9.25 -32.60
CA GLU A 111 0.02 -10.58 -32.34
C GLU A 111 1.31 -10.47 -31.52
N GLY A 112 1.38 -11.17 -30.40
CA GLY A 112 2.57 -11.21 -29.53
C GLY A 112 2.72 -10.04 -28.55
N LEU A 113 1.88 -9.00 -28.63
CA LEU A 113 2.02 -7.81 -27.80
C LEU A 113 1.58 -8.05 -26.34
N LEU A 114 0.49 -8.79 -26.13
CA LEU A 114 0.05 -9.18 -24.79
C LEU A 114 1.09 -10.09 -24.11
N GLU A 115 1.62 -11.08 -24.84
CA GLU A 115 2.66 -11.99 -24.36
C GLU A 115 3.92 -11.22 -23.98
N TYR A 116 4.35 -10.29 -24.83
CA TYR A 116 5.47 -9.40 -24.55
C TYR A 116 5.22 -8.59 -23.28
N PHE A 117 4.05 -7.95 -23.14
CA PHE A 117 3.70 -7.19 -21.94
C PHE A 117 3.73 -8.06 -20.67
N LEU A 118 3.15 -9.26 -20.74
CA LEU A 118 3.13 -10.22 -19.62
C LEU A 118 4.52 -10.76 -19.28
N SER A 119 5.47 -10.72 -20.22
CA SER A 119 6.87 -11.09 -19.99
C SER A 119 7.70 -10.00 -19.27
N LEU A 120 7.23 -8.74 -19.25
CA LEU A 120 7.94 -7.64 -18.59
C LEU A 120 8.05 -7.86 -17.08
N PRO A 121 9.03 -7.24 -16.39
CA PRO A 121 9.06 -7.23 -14.94
C PRO A 121 7.74 -6.73 -14.34
N LYS A 122 7.27 -7.34 -13.25
CA LYS A 122 6.00 -6.98 -12.61
C LYS A 122 5.91 -5.49 -12.25
N SER A 123 7.02 -4.84 -11.91
CA SER A 123 7.07 -3.39 -11.69
C SER A 123 6.66 -2.59 -12.91
N HIS A 124 7.07 -3.00 -14.12
CA HIS A 124 6.72 -2.34 -15.37
C HIS A 124 5.25 -2.59 -15.72
N GLN A 125 4.77 -3.83 -15.61
CA GLN A 125 3.35 -4.15 -15.80
C GLN A 125 2.47 -3.29 -14.87
N ASN A 126 2.80 -3.30 -13.58
CA ASN A 126 2.05 -2.58 -12.55
C ASN A 126 2.08 -1.06 -12.76
N TYR A 127 3.14 -0.50 -13.36
CA TYR A 127 3.19 0.93 -13.66
C TYR A 127 2.06 1.33 -14.62
N PHE A 128 1.94 0.65 -15.76
CA PHE A 128 0.90 0.93 -16.76
C PHE A 128 -0.51 0.60 -16.24
N ILE A 129 -0.66 -0.54 -15.56
CA ILE A 129 -1.94 -0.94 -14.98
C ILE A 129 -2.42 0.09 -13.95
N ASN A 130 -1.56 0.50 -13.01
CA ASN A 130 -1.92 1.52 -12.03
C ASN A 130 -2.21 2.87 -12.68
N TRP A 131 -1.45 3.26 -13.70
CA TRP A 131 -1.70 4.51 -14.42
C TRP A 131 -3.10 4.53 -15.01
N LEU A 132 -3.54 3.44 -15.66
CA LEU A 132 -4.90 3.33 -16.18
C LEU A 132 -5.97 3.26 -15.09
N ASN A 133 -5.76 2.45 -14.05
CA ASN A 133 -6.71 2.31 -12.93
C ASN A 133 -6.90 3.62 -12.13
N THR A 134 -5.94 4.54 -12.18
CA THR A 134 -5.97 5.81 -11.43
C THR A 134 -6.17 7.05 -12.32
N ALA A 135 -6.11 6.90 -13.64
CA ALA A 135 -6.47 7.96 -14.56
C ALA A 135 -7.96 8.30 -14.34
N LYS A 136 -8.24 9.56 -13.99
CA LYS A 136 -9.61 10.04 -13.89
C LYS A 136 -10.22 10.04 -15.30
N THR A 137 -11.31 9.30 -15.48
CA THR A 137 -12.30 9.56 -16.54
C THR A 137 -13.05 10.84 -16.26
#